data_AF-A0A0J0V0F1-F1
#
_entry.id   AF-A0A0J0V0F1-F1
#
_cell.length_a   1.000
_cell.length_b   1.000
_cell.length_c   1.000
_cell.angle_alpha   90.00
_cell.angle_beta   90.00
_cell.angle_gamma   90.00
#
_symmetry.space_group_name_H-M   'P 1'
#
loop_
_entity.id
_entity.type
_entity.pdbx_description
1 polymer ?
#
loop_
_entity_poly.entity_id
_entity_poly.type
_entity_poly.pdbx_seq_one_letter_code
_entity_poly.pdbx_strand_id
1 'polypeptide(L)' 'MSYARLGQANLIKANLERANLAGTRLFKADLSGANMTSTSLTGANLSEANLSGVIWSNTTCPNGVVQSTECST' A
#
# COMPACT_ATOMS: atom_id res chain seq x y z
N MET A 1 -0.60 -8.08 -18.00
CA MET A 1 -0.55 -7.87 -16.53
C MET A 1 -1.96 -7.89 -15.97
N SER A 2 -2.29 -8.85 -15.12
CA SER A 2 -3.51 -8.85 -14.33
C SER A 2 -3.29 -7.98 -13.09
N TYR A 3 -3.92 -6.81 -13.02
CA TYR A 3 -3.94 -6.01 -11.79
C TYR A 3 -4.61 -6.82 -10.67
N ALA A 4 -3.92 -7.01 -9.55
CA ALA A 4 -4.52 -7.69 -8.41
C ALA A 4 -5.68 -6.85 -7.84
N ARG A 5 -6.78 -7.52 -7.48
CA ARG A 5 -7.94 -6.91 -6.86
C ARG A 5 -7.92 -7.28 -5.38
N LEU A 6 -7.42 -6.37 -4.55
CA LEU A 6 -7.33 -6.51 -3.09
C LEU A 6 -8.24 -5.48 -2.39
N GLY A 7 -9.26 -5.00 -3.07
CA GLY A 7 -10.23 -4.08 -2.47
C GLY A 7 -10.99 -4.78 -1.36
N GLN A 8 -11.17 -4.09 -0.23
CA GLN A 8 -11.75 -4.63 1.00
C GLN A 8 -10.99 -5.83 1.60
N ALA A 9 -9.76 -6.10 1.15
CA ALA A 9 -8.95 -7.16 1.71
C ALA A 9 -8.56 -6.82 3.15
N ASN A 10 -8.54 -7.82 4.01
CA ASN A 10 -7.96 -7.74 5.35
C ASN A 10 -6.46 -8.07 5.24
N LEU A 11 -5.62 -7.05 5.33
CA LEU A 11 -4.16 -7.12 5.28
C LEU A 11 -3.55 -6.56 6.59
N ILE A 12 -4.29 -6.65 7.69
CA ILE A 12 -3.87 -6.17 9.01
C ILE A 12 -2.56 -6.87 9.38
N LYS A 13 -1.52 -6.08 9.69
CA LYS A 13 -0.16 -6.55 10.03
C LYS A 13 0.49 -7.46 8.98
N ALA A 14 0.02 -7.43 7.74
CA ALA A 14 0.63 -8.19 6.66
C ALA A 14 2.08 -7.75 6.41
N ASN A 15 2.96 -8.69 6.12
CA ASN A 15 4.30 -8.37 5.64
C ASN A 15 4.26 -8.18 4.12
N LEU A 16 4.33 -6.92 3.68
CA LEU A 16 4.37 -6.53 2.27
C LEU A 16 5.76 -5.99 1.88
N GLU A 17 6.79 -6.28 2.68
CA GLU A 17 8.14 -5.82 2.41
C GLU A 17 8.57 -6.18 0.97
N ARG A 18 9.04 -5.17 0.22
CA ARG A 18 9.46 -5.29 -1.18
C ARG A 18 8.39 -5.78 -2.16
N ALA A 19 7.11 -5.78 -1.76
CA ALA A 19 6.02 -6.16 -2.65
C ALA A 19 5.87 -5.16 -3.80
N ASN A 20 5.59 -5.68 -5.00
CA ASN A 20 5.18 -4.86 -6.13
C ASN A 20 3.64 -4.83 -6.20
N LEU A 21 3.06 -3.75 -5.70
CA LEU A 21 1.62 -3.47 -5.71
C LEU A 21 1.27 -2.36 -6.72
N ALA A 22 2.12 -2.11 -7.72
CA ALA A 22 1.86 -1.11 -8.74
C ALA A 22 0.55 -1.42 -9.50
N GLY A 23 -0.33 -0.42 -9.62
CA GLY A 23 -1.64 -0.54 -10.29
C GLY A 23 -2.68 -1.39 -9.55
N THR A 24 -2.40 -1.83 -8.33
CA THR A 24 -3.32 -2.69 -7.56
C THR A 24 -4.53 -1.89 -7.07
N ARG A 25 -5.71 -2.53 -7.05
CA ARG A 25 -6.88 -1.94 -6.39
C ARG A 25 -6.92 -2.35 -4.93
N LEU A 26 -6.64 -1.41 -4.03
CA LEU A 26 -6.63 -1.54 -2.57
C LEU A 26 -7.75 -0.68 -1.93
N PHE A 27 -8.78 -0.30 -2.71
CA PHE A 27 -9.88 0.51 -2.20
C PHE A 27 -10.52 -0.15 -0.98
N LYS A 28 -10.74 0.59 0.11
CA LYS A 28 -11.28 0.07 1.38
C LYS A 28 -10.50 -1.10 2.01
N ALA A 29 -9.27 -1.39 1.58
CA ALA A 29 -8.47 -2.43 2.19
C ALA A 29 -8.05 -2.01 3.61
N ASP A 30 -7.99 -2.97 4.54
CA ASP A 30 -7.44 -2.73 5.86
C ASP A 30 -5.97 -3.13 5.88
N LEU A 31 -5.08 -2.13 5.85
CA LEU A 31 -3.63 -2.28 5.89
C LEU A 31 -3.09 -1.93 7.28
N SER A 32 -3.93 -1.84 8.31
CA SER A 32 -3.49 -1.35 9.61
C SER A 32 -2.35 -2.21 10.19
N GLY A 33 -1.26 -1.55 10.58
CA GLY A 33 -0.04 -2.22 11.05
C GLY A 33 0.77 -2.98 10.01
N ALA A 34 0.42 -2.92 8.71
CA ALA A 34 1.15 -3.64 7.67
C ALA A 34 2.58 -3.10 7.50
N ASN A 35 3.53 -3.99 7.21
CA ASN A 35 4.90 -3.60 6.86
C ASN A 35 4.98 -3.32 5.36
N MET A 36 5.13 -2.05 4.98
CA MET A 36 5.22 -1.62 3.58
C MET A 36 6.64 -1.20 3.19
N THR A 37 7.66 -1.63 3.95
CA THR A 37 9.07 -1.32 3.67
C THR A 37 9.44 -1.69 2.23
N SER A 38 9.99 -0.75 1.46
CA SER A 38 10.38 -0.95 0.06
C SER A 38 9.26 -1.42 -0.88
N THR A 39 8.00 -1.19 -0.53
CA THR A 39 6.84 -1.53 -1.38
C THR A 39 6.68 -0.52 -2.52
N SER A 40 6.27 -0.98 -3.70
CA SER A 40 5.86 -0.10 -4.80
C SER A 40 4.34 -0.04 -4.90
N LEU A 41 3.76 1.15 -4.72
CA LEU A 41 2.32 1.42 -4.87
C LEU A 41 2.03 2.28 -6.10
N THR A 42 2.97 2.44 -7.04
CA THR A 42 2.81 3.32 -8.20
C THR A 42 1.48 3.04 -8.93
N GLY A 43 0.60 4.04 -9.02
CA GLY A 43 -0.73 3.92 -9.63
C GLY A 43 -1.72 3.00 -8.89
N ALA A 44 -1.42 2.57 -7.66
CA ALA A 44 -2.35 1.82 -6.83
C ALA A 44 -3.48 2.73 -6.33
N ASN A 45 -4.69 2.19 -6.25
CA ASN A 45 -5.83 2.90 -5.67
C ASN A 45 -5.94 2.56 -4.18
N LEU A 46 -5.61 3.52 -3.30
CA LEU A 46 -5.71 3.44 -1.84
C LEU A 46 -6.92 4.18 -1.27
N SER A 47 -7.90 4.59 -2.10
CA SER A 47 -9.07 5.33 -1.64
C SER A 47 -9.80 4.57 -0.52
N GLU A 48 -10.05 5.26 0.60
CA GLU A 48 -10.69 4.71 1.79
C GLU A 48 -9.94 3.53 2.45
N ALA A 49 -8.67 3.27 2.09
CA ALA A 49 -7.88 2.24 2.75
C ALA A 49 -7.50 2.67 4.18
N ASN A 50 -7.52 1.74 5.12
CA ASN A 50 -7.04 1.98 6.48
C ASN A 50 -5.52 1.81 6.52
N LEU A 51 -4.80 2.93 6.60
CA LEU A 51 -3.33 2.98 6.66
C LEU A 51 -2.79 3.23 8.08
N SER A 52 -3.63 3.09 9.11
CA SER A 52 -3.24 3.37 10.49
C SER A 52 -2.11 2.44 10.96
N GLY A 53 -1.05 3.04 11.50
CA GLY A 53 0.10 2.28 12.04
C GLY A 53 0.88 1.48 10.99
N VAL A 54 0.69 1.75 9.69
CA VAL A 54 1.53 1.17 8.63
C VAL A 54 2.98 1.57 8.86
N ILE A 55 3.89 0.61 8.66
CA ILE A 55 5.33 0.86 8.67
C ILE A 55 5.73 1.28 7.26
N TRP A 56 5.95 2.58 7.10
CA TRP A 56 6.50 3.18 5.89
C TRP A 56 8.01 3.20 6.00
N SER A 57 8.71 2.73 4.97
CA SER A 57 10.17 2.82 4.91
C SER A 57 10.58 2.61 3.47
N ASN A 58 11.03 3.67 2.79
CA ASN A 58 11.42 3.60 1.38
C ASN A 58 10.27 3.08 0.47
N THR A 59 9.03 3.50 0.75
CA THR A 59 7.83 3.04 0.03
C THR A 59 7.52 4.01 -1.11
N THR A 60 7.29 3.52 -2.32
CA THR A 60 6.85 4.36 -3.45
C THR A 60 5.35 4.52 -3.40
N CYS A 61 4.87 5.76 -3.25
CA CYS A 61 3.47 6.12 -3.18
C CYS A 61 2.75 6.03 -4.54
N PRO A 62 1.41 6.11 -4.57
CA PRO A 62 0.64 6.07 -5.82
C PRO A 62 1.06 7.10 -6.87
N ASN A 63 1.51 8.28 -6.43
CA ASN A 63 2.03 9.34 -7.28
C ASN A 63 3.47 9.09 -7.80
N GLY A 64 4.09 7.97 -7.44
CA GLY A 64 5.46 7.62 -7.82
C GLY A 64 6.55 8.22 -6.93
N VAL A 65 6.19 8.96 -5.87
CA VAL A 65 7.15 9.56 -4.92
C VAL A 65 7.52 8.54 -3.85
N VAL A 66 8.80 8.43 -3.53
CA VAL A 66 9.27 7.61 -2.41
C VAL A 66 9.10 8.37 -1.10
N GLN A 67 8.39 7.79 -0.14
CA GLN A 67 8.21 8.34 1.21
C GLN A 67 8.60 7.33 2.29
N SER A 68 9.02 7.85 3.45
CA SER A 68 9.47 7.09 4.60
C SER A 68 8.53 7.19 5.81
N THR A 69 7.47 7.99 5.73
CA THR A 69 6.62 8.31 6.89
C THR A 69 5.13 8.12 6.63
N GLU A 70 4.64 8.45 5.44
CA GLU A 70 3.28 8.20 4.97
C GLU A 70 3.17 8.55 3.49
N CYS A 71 2.18 7.99 2.78
CA CYS A 71 1.76 8.49 1.48
C CYS A 71 0.61 9.47 1.65
N SER A 72 0.76 10.71 1.19
CA SER A 72 -0.36 11.65 1.08
C SER A 72 -1.32 11.14 0.00
N THR A 73 -2.35 10.39 0.40
CA THR A 73 -3.40 9.85 -0.49
C THR A 73 -4.44 10.89 -0.84
#